data_AF-A0A4P9ZZW2-F1
#
_entry.id   AF-A0A4P9ZZW2-F1
#
_cell.length_a   1.000
_cell.length_b   1.000
_cell.length_c   1.000
_cell.angle_alpha   90.00
_cell.angle_beta   90.00
_cell.angle_gamma   90.00
#
_symmetry.space_group_name_H-M   'P 1'
#
loop_
_entity.id
_entity.type
_entity.pdbx_description
1 polymer ?
#
loop_
_entity_poly.entity_id
_entity_poly.type
_entity_poly.pdbx_seq_one_letter_code
_entity_poly.pdbx_strand_id
1 'polypeptide(L)'
;MSTQPPHSDPSELVECQLPRKTAVEQEAASEAMNNVSNWNNMLLNARRKRGPCFDPATGMYQFPRNSVLYYSVTDPVRWRPTAGDHQF
;
A
#
# COMPACT_ATOMS: atom_id res chain seq x y z
N MET A 1 19.37 -45.30 34.75
CA MET A 1 18.27 -45.65 33.82
C MET A 1 17.64 -44.34 33.38
N SER A 2 17.94 -43.89 32.16
CA SER A 2 17.54 -42.57 31.64
C SER A 2 16.51 -42.78 30.53
N THR A 3 15.26 -42.45 30.80
CA THR A 3 14.16 -42.46 29.83
C THR A 3 14.18 -41.15 29.05
N GLN A 4 14.54 -41.19 27.78
CA GLN A 4 14.31 -40.07 26.87
C GLN A 4 12.82 -39.96 26.52
N PRO A 5 12.25 -38.75 26.41
CA PRO A 5 10.89 -38.57 25.92
C PRO A 5 10.81 -38.85 24.40
N PRO A 6 9.63 -39.24 23.88
CA PRO A 6 9.47 -39.57 22.47
C PRO A 6 9.74 -38.33 21.61
N HIS A 7 10.63 -38.52 20.63
CA HIS A 7 10.98 -37.56 19.61
C HIS A 7 9.72 -37.21 18.80
N SER A 8 9.21 -35.99 18.94
CA SER A 8 8.17 -35.47 18.06
C SER A 8 8.77 -35.29 16.67
N ASP A 9 8.31 -36.06 15.68
CA ASP A 9 8.69 -35.86 14.28
C ASP A 9 8.23 -34.48 13.81
N PRO A 10 9.12 -33.61 13.30
CA PRO A 10 8.74 -32.31 12.75
C PRO A 10 8.11 -32.42 11.33
N SER A 11 7.76 -33.63 10.90
CA SER A 11 7.32 -33.92 9.52
C SER A 11 5.81 -33.88 9.31
N GLU A 12 5.00 -33.69 10.35
CA GLU A 12 3.59 -33.28 10.19
C GLU A 12 3.51 -31.77 9.92
N LEU A 13 4.07 -31.35 8.79
CA LEU A 13 3.57 -30.16 8.14
C LEU A 13 2.14 -30.49 7.69
N VAL A 14 1.17 -30.12 8.52
CA VAL A 14 -0.24 -30.09 8.14
C VAL A 14 -0.32 -29.17 6.93
N GLU A 15 -0.28 -29.77 5.74
CA GLU A 15 -0.55 -29.10 4.50
C GLU A 15 -2.01 -28.65 4.57
N CYS A 16 -2.21 -27.41 5.03
CA CYS A 16 -3.51 -26.76 5.03
C CYS A 16 -3.98 -26.68 3.58
N GLN A 17 -4.66 -27.73 3.11
CA GLN A 17 -5.34 -27.73 1.83
C GLN A 17 -6.42 -26.66 1.89
N LEU A 18 -6.11 -25.49 1.34
CA LEU A 18 -7.09 -24.44 1.15
C LEU A 18 -8.19 -25.01 0.25
N PRO A 19 -9.47 -24.93 0.65
CA PRO A 19 -10.56 -25.42 -0.18
C PRO A 19 -10.47 -24.75 -1.56
N ARG A 20 -10.49 -25.57 -2.62
CA ARG A 20 -10.52 -25.07 -4.00
C ARG A 20 -11.76 -24.20 -4.15
N LYS A 21 -11.54 -22.89 -4.29
CA LYS A 21 -12.61 -21.95 -4.62
C LYS A 21 -13.28 -22.41 -5.90
N THR A 22 -14.61 -22.37 -5.91
CA THR A 22 -15.37 -22.65 -7.13
C THR A 22 -15.05 -21.60 -8.19
N ALA A 23 -15.19 -21.94 -9.49
CA ALA A 23 -14.89 -21.01 -10.58
C ALA A 23 -15.61 -19.66 -10.44
N VAL A 24 -16.86 -19.68 -9.94
CA VAL A 24 -17.68 -18.50 -9.67
C VAL A 24 -17.07 -17.61 -8.58
N GLU A 25 -16.57 -18.19 -7.49
CA GLU A 25 -15.90 -17.45 -6.41
C GLU A 25 -14.57 -16.86 -6.87
N GLN A 26 -13.88 -17.51 -7.79
CA GLN A 26 -12.63 -17.03 -8.35
C GLN A 26 -12.84 -15.85 -9.31
N GLU A 27 -13.89 -15.89 -10.13
CA GLU A 27 -14.30 -14.76 -10.98
C GLU A 27 -14.72 -13.55 -10.15
N ALA A 28 -15.58 -13.75 -9.14
CA ALA A 28 -15.99 -12.68 -8.23
C ALA A 28 -14.80 -12.06 -7.47
N ALA A 29 -13.84 -12.89 -7.05
CA ALA A 29 -12.62 -12.41 -6.42
C ALA A 29 -11.75 -11.58 -7.38
N SER A 30 -11.62 -12.01 -8.64
CA SER A 30 -10.89 -11.28 -9.68
C SER A 30 -11.52 -9.92 -9.96
N GLU A 31 -12.85 -9.86 -10.09
CA GLU A 31 -13.58 -8.61 -10.27
C GLU A 31 -13.39 -7.66 -9.07
N ALA A 32 -13.50 -8.18 -7.84
CA ALA A 32 -13.26 -7.42 -6.64
C ALA A 32 -11.83 -6.85 -6.59
N MET A 33 -10.81 -7.64 -6.97
CA MET A 33 -9.42 -7.19 -7.04
C MET A 33 -9.24 -6.07 -8.08
N ASN A 34 -9.85 -6.21 -9.26
CA ASN A 34 -9.82 -5.17 -10.29
C ASN A 34 -10.48 -3.87 -9.79
N ASN A 35 -11.64 -3.97 -9.15
CA ASN A 35 -12.34 -2.82 -8.58
C ASN A 35 -11.51 -2.12 -7.51
N VAL A 36 -10.88 -2.86 -6.60
CA VAL A 36 -9.98 -2.30 -5.58
C VAL A 36 -8.77 -1.63 -6.23
N SER A 37 -8.17 -2.25 -7.25
CA SER A 37 -7.02 -1.67 -7.96
C SER A 37 -7.40 -0.36 -8.67
N ASN A 38 -8.58 -0.29 -9.28
CA ASN A 38 -9.11 0.91 -9.92
C ASN A 38 -9.34 2.02 -8.90
N TRP A 39 -9.99 1.70 -7.77
CA TRP A 39 -10.17 2.65 -6.68
C TRP A 39 -8.85 3.16 -6.11
N ASN A 40 -7.88 2.29 -5.89
CA ASN A 40 -6.55 2.68 -5.42
C ASN A 40 -5.86 3.63 -6.41
N ASN A 41 -5.92 3.33 -7.71
CA ASN A 41 -5.39 4.20 -8.75
C ASN A 41 -6.08 5.57 -8.77
N MET A 42 -7.41 5.62 -8.60
CA MET A 42 -8.14 6.88 -8.50
C MET A 42 -7.71 7.71 -7.29
N LEU A 43 -7.55 7.08 -6.12
CA LEU A 43 -7.11 7.76 -4.89
C LEU A 43 -5.69 8.31 -5.01
N LEU A 44 -4.77 7.53 -5.59
CA LEU A 44 -3.40 7.98 -5.85
C LEU A 44 -3.38 9.18 -6.81
N ASN A 45 -4.20 9.13 -7.87
CA ASN A 45 -4.33 10.23 -8.82
C ASN A 45 -4.93 11.49 -8.20
N ALA A 46 -5.97 11.34 -7.37
CA ALA A 46 -6.58 12.45 -6.65
C ALA A 46 -5.59 13.08 -5.66
N ARG A 47 -4.88 12.25 -4.89
CA ARG A 47 -3.81 12.69 -3.97
C ARG A 47 -2.72 13.45 -4.70
N ARG A 48 -2.31 12.96 -5.87
CA ARG A 48 -1.35 13.66 -6.74
C ARG A 48 -1.92 15.02 -7.12
N LYS A 49 -3.08 15.09 -7.76
CA LYS A 49 -3.67 16.36 -8.24
C LYS A 49 -3.88 17.41 -7.14
N ARG A 50 -4.20 16.99 -5.91
CA ARG A 50 -4.44 17.91 -4.78
C ARG A 50 -3.20 18.74 -4.42
N GLY A 51 -2.01 18.14 -4.49
CA GLY A 51 -0.78 18.83 -4.10
C GLY A 51 -0.64 19.07 -2.58
N PRO A 52 0.20 20.05 -2.19
CA PRO A 52 0.48 20.39 -0.79
C PRO A 52 -0.76 20.90 -0.06
N CYS A 53 -0.87 20.58 1.22
CA CYS A 53 -2.02 20.97 2.04
C CYS A 53 -1.60 22.01 3.07
N PHE A 54 -2.29 23.15 3.14
CA PHE A 54 -2.04 24.14 4.18
C PHE A 54 -2.55 23.63 5.53
N ASP A 55 -1.69 23.67 6.54
CA ASP A 55 -2.04 23.33 7.92
C ASP A 55 -2.17 24.62 8.76
N PRO A 56 -3.39 24.98 9.20
CA PRO A 56 -3.63 26.22 9.93
C PRO A 56 -3.05 26.21 11.34
N ALA A 57 -2.79 25.05 11.95
CA ALA A 57 -2.24 24.98 13.30
C ALA A 57 -0.75 25.36 13.31
N THR A 58 -0.03 25.01 12.26
CA THR A 58 1.41 25.28 12.12
C THR A 58 1.70 26.49 11.23
N GLY A 59 0.71 26.95 10.45
CA GLY A 59 0.87 28.03 9.47
C GLY A 59 1.74 27.63 8.28
N MET A 60 1.94 26.33 8.04
CA MET A 60 2.84 25.80 7.01
C MET A 60 2.11 24.89 6.02
N TYR A 61 2.64 24.81 4.80
CA TYR A 61 2.21 23.80 3.84
C TYR A 61 2.87 22.45 4.15
N GLN A 62 2.07 21.39 4.19
CA GLN A 62 2.54 20.02 4.31
C GLN A 62 2.74 19.40 2.93
N PHE A 63 3.92 18.83 2.73
CA PHE A 63 4.35 18.19 1.48
C PHE A 63 4.56 16.69 1.70
N PRO A 64 4.49 15.86 0.64
CA PRO A 64 4.95 14.47 0.73
C PRO A 64 6.40 14.39 1.19
N ARG A 65 6.69 13.47 2.11
CA ARG A 65 8.01 13.32 2.76
C ARG A 65 9.19 13.22 1.77
N ASN A 66 8.96 12.58 0.63
CA ASN A 66 10.00 12.35 -0.38
C ASN A 66 9.90 13.31 -1.57
N SER A 67 9.13 14.39 -1.46
CA SER A 67 9.03 15.38 -2.54
C SER A 67 10.18 16.38 -2.46
N VAL A 68 10.75 16.72 -3.61
CA VAL A 68 11.81 17.75 -3.71
C VAL A 68 11.29 19.13 -3.25
N LEU A 69 9.98 19.34 -3.32
CA LEU A 69 9.28 20.56 -2.91
C LEU A 69 9.34 20.82 -1.40
N TYR A 70 9.63 19.79 -0.58
CA TYR A 70 9.87 19.95 0.85
C TYR A 70 11.00 20.95 1.14
N TYR A 71 11.95 21.11 0.21
CA TYR A 71 13.11 21.98 0.36
C TYR A 71 12.95 23.37 -0.28
N SER A 72 11.90 23.61 -1.08
CA SER A 72 11.65 24.93 -1.70
C SER A 72 10.60 25.69 -0.88
N VAL A 73 11.07 26.39 0.15
CA VAL A 73 10.23 27.12 1.13
C VAL A 73 9.45 28.30 0.50
N THR A 74 9.70 28.66 -0.75
CA THR A 74 9.32 29.98 -1.27
C THR A 74 8.02 30.07 -2.08
N ASP A 75 7.41 28.99 -2.57
CA ASP A 75 6.14 29.17 -3.32
C ASP A 75 5.31 27.88 -3.52
N PRO A 76 4.18 27.68 -2.81
CA PRO A 76 3.26 26.56 -3.07
C PRO A 76 2.52 26.70 -4.42
N VAL A 77 2.52 27.89 -5.05
CA VAL A 77 1.75 28.19 -6.26
C VAL A 77 2.33 27.49 -7.51
N ARG A 78 3.58 27.03 -7.47
CA ARG A 78 4.25 26.36 -8.60
C ARG A 78 4.31 24.84 -8.48
N TRP A 79 3.46 24.21 -7.67
CA TRP A 79 3.37 22.75 -7.66
C TRP A 79 2.99 22.24 -9.06
N ARG A 80 3.98 21.70 -9.79
CA ARG A 80 3.77 20.91 -11.00
C ARG A 80 4.27 19.51 -10.71
N PRO A 81 3.45 18.46 -10.91
CA PRO A 81 3.94 17.11 -10.79
C PRO A 81 5.03 16.91 -11.86
N THR A 82 6.29 16.87 -11.44
CA THR A 82 7.39 16.55 -12.35
C THR A 82 7.57 15.03 -12.41
N ALA A 83 8.04 14.53 -13.55
CA ALA A 83 8.19 13.09 -13.80
C ALA A 83 9.18 12.38 -12.83
N GLY A 84 9.92 13.13 -12.01
CA GLY A 84 10.85 12.61 -11.00
C GLY A 84 10.24 12.33 -9.62
N ASP A 85 9.04 12.82 -9.31
CA ASP A 85 8.38 12.60 -8.00
C ASP A 85 7.67 11.23 -7.91
N HIS A 86 8.06 10.27 -8.75
CA HIS A 86 7.36 9.01 -9.00
C HIS A 86 7.98 7.76 -8.33
N GLN A 87 8.99 7.93 -7.47
CA GLN A 87 9.53 6.80 -6.72
C GLN A 87 8.72 6.60 -5.43
N PHE A 88 7.72 5.72 -5.50
CA PHE A 88 7.09 5.07 -4.37
C PHE A 88 7.50 3.61 -4.32
#